data_AF-A0A800AK44-F1
#
_entry.id   AF-A0A800AK44-F1
#
_cell.length_a   1.000
_cell.length_b   1.000
_cell.length_c   1.000
_cell.angle_alpha   90.00
_cell.angle_beta   90.00
_cell.angle_gamma   90.00
#
_symmetry.space_group_name_H-M   'P 1'
#
loop_
_entity.id
_entity.type
_entity.pdbx_description
1 polymer ?
#
loop_
_entity_poly.entity_id
_entity_poly.type
_entity_poly.pdbx_seq_one_letter_code
_entity_poly.pdbx_strand_id
1 'polypeptide(L)'
;MNEITRRKFLSMSLASIGGLALSEPLLANLQFIPEIDNPLDFYPDRDWEKIYRDQFKYDDTFHFLCAPNDTHNCLLKAYVKNNIITRIGPSYGYGKAKDVYGNQSSSRWEPRLCQKGLALNRRIYGPRRVKYPMVREGFKKWVEAGFPRGDDGRPPEKYFQRGKENFVRVSWDEVFDIAAKAMTNIAATYSGKKGKRLLKKQGIYDPDSIEAMKGAGTQTLKFRGGMPMLGITRVFGMYRVANSM
;
A
#
# COMPACT_ATOMS: atom_id res chain seq x y z
N MET A 1 13.13 1.31 -68.82
CA MET A 1 12.68 0.40 -67.74
C MET A 1 13.14 -0.99 -68.11
N ASN A 2 13.99 -1.64 -67.31
CA ASN A 2 14.47 -2.99 -67.63
C ASN A 2 13.31 -3.98 -67.48
N GLU A 3 12.85 -4.56 -68.60
CA GLU A 3 11.81 -5.58 -68.58
C GLU A 3 12.34 -6.86 -67.93
N ILE A 4 11.70 -7.30 -66.86
CA ILE A 4 12.02 -8.55 -66.19
C ILE A 4 11.54 -9.69 -67.10
N THR A 5 12.47 -10.43 -67.69
CA THR A 5 12.13 -11.58 -68.51
C THR A 5 11.48 -12.68 -67.68
N ARG A 6 10.57 -13.46 -68.29
CA ARG A 6 9.86 -14.57 -67.63
C ARG A 6 10.81 -15.56 -66.93
N ARG A 7 11.98 -15.84 -67.52
CA ARG A 7 13.01 -16.71 -66.92
C ARG A 7 13.60 -16.08 -65.65
N LYS A 8 13.87 -14.78 -65.66
CA LYS A 8 14.41 -14.06 -64.49
C LYS A 8 13.37 -13.97 -63.38
N PHE A 9 12.11 -13.69 -63.73
CA PHE A 9 10.98 -13.74 -62.79
C PHE A 9 10.85 -15.12 -62.14
N LEU A 10 10.82 -16.21 -62.93
CA LEU A 10 10.73 -17.56 -62.38
C LEU A 10 11.92 -17.92 -61.49
N SER A 11 13.14 -17.53 -61.86
CA SER A 11 14.32 -17.77 -61.01
C SER A 11 14.27 -17.00 -59.69
N MET A 12 13.80 -15.75 -59.72
CA MET A 12 13.64 -14.93 -58.52
C MET A 12 12.53 -15.47 -57.63
N SER A 13 11.41 -15.90 -58.20
CA SER A 13 10.32 -16.53 -57.45
C SER A 13 10.75 -17.84 -56.80
N LEU A 14 11.52 -18.69 -57.49
CA LEU A 14 12.06 -19.91 -56.91
C LEU A 14 13.03 -19.63 -55.75
N ALA A 15 13.91 -18.62 -55.91
CA ALA A 15 14.83 -18.19 -54.86
C ALA A 15 14.09 -17.61 -53.65
N SER A 16 13.01 -16.84 -53.87
CA SER A 16 12.16 -16.31 -52.81
C SER A 16 11.41 -17.41 -52.06
N ILE A 17 10.89 -18.43 -52.77
CA ILE A 17 10.24 -19.59 -52.14
C ILE A 17 11.27 -20.42 -51.36
N GLY A 18 12.46 -20.64 -51.91
CA GLY A 18 13.55 -21.31 -51.19
C GLY A 18 13.98 -20.56 -49.94
N GLY A 19 14.07 -19.22 -50.00
CA GLY A 19 14.36 -18.38 -48.85
C GLY A 19 13.27 -18.39 -47.78
N LEU A 20 11.99 -18.48 -48.19
CA LEU A 20 10.85 -18.65 -47.27
C LEU A 20 10.78 -20.07 -46.69
N ALA A 21 11.18 -21.09 -47.44
CA ALA A 21 11.24 -22.47 -46.94
C ALA A 21 12.34 -22.67 -45.88
N LEU A 22 13.39 -21.85 -45.94
CA LEU A 22 14.49 -21.83 -44.98
C LEU A 22 14.23 -20.90 -43.78
N SER A 23 13.16 -20.08 -43.79
CA SER A 23 12.80 -19.26 -42.65
C SER A 23 11.90 -20.02 -41.67
N GLU A 24 12.53 -20.64 -40.67
CA GLU A 24 11.85 -21.40 -39.61
C GLU A 24 10.60 -20.72 -39.00
N PRO A 25 10.56 -19.40 -38.71
CA PRO A 25 9.38 -18.84 -38.04
C PRO A 25 8.12 -18.80 -38.92
N LEU A 26 8.24 -18.87 -40.25
CA LEU A 26 7.09 -18.77 -41.16
C LEU A 26 6.41 -20.13 -41.38
N LEU A 27 7.19 -21.22 -41.31
CA LEU A 27 6.71 -22.61 -41.40
C LEU A 27 6.55 -23.29 -40.04
N ALA A 28 6.83 -22.62 -38.92
CA ALA A 28 6.63 -23.15 -37.57
C ALA A 28 5.20 -23.67 -37.34
N ASN A 29 4.18 -23.01 -37.93
CA ASN A 29 2.78 -23.44 -37.86
C ASN A 29 2.45 -24.67 -38.74
N LEU A 30 3.38 -25.11 -39.58
CA LEU A 30 3.28 -26.31 -40.42
C LEU A 30 4.14 -27.46 -39.87
N GLN A 31 4.80 -27.27 -38.73
CA GLN A 31 5.51 -28.36 -38.06
C GLN A 31 4.51 -29.42 -37.61
N PHE A 32 4.82 -30.67 -37.92
CA PHE A 32 4.01 -31.82 -37.53
C PHE A 32 3.97 -31.91 -36.00
N ILE A 33 2.80 -31.69 -35.41
CA ILE A 33 2.57 -31.99 -34.00
C ILE A 33 2.35 -33.51 -33.95
N PRO A 34 3.22 -34.28 -33.28
CA PRO A 34 3.03 -35.72 -33.16
C PRO A 34 1.67 -36.01 -32.51
N GLU A 35 0.93 -36.95 -33.09
CA GLU A 35 -0.34 -37.40 -32.54
C GLU A 35 -0.08 -38.10 -31.20
N ILE A 36 -0.68 -37.58 -30.14
CA ILE A 36 -0.51 -38.11 -28.78
C ILE A 36 -1.76 -38.91 -28.43
N ASP A 37 -1.62 -40.24 -28.38
CA ASP A 37 -2.71 -41.18 -28.09
C ASP A 37 -3.31 -40.96 -26.69
N ASN A 38 -2.45 -40.89 -25.65
CA ASN A 38 -2.86 -40.55 -24.29
C ASN A 38 -1.92 -39.52 -23.64
N PRO A 39 -2.28 -38.22 -23.63
CA PRO A 39 -1.43 -37.16 -23.07
C PRO A 39 -1.31 -37.19 -21.54
N LEU A 40 -2.12 -38.00 -20.85
CA LEU A 40 -1.99 -38.21 -19.40
C LEU A 40 -1.00 -39.32 -19.04
N ASP A 41 -0.72 -40.24 -19.97
CA ASP A 41 0.23 -41.34 -19.79
C ASP A 41 1.64 -40.94 -20.23
N PHE A 42 1.76 -40.37 -21.44
CA PHE A 42 3.04 -39.89 -21.97
C PHE A 42 2.86 -38.60 -22.77
N TYR A 43 3.73 -37.62 -22.50
CA TYR A 43 3.82 -36.39 -23.27
C TYR A 43 5.29 -36.16 -23.68
N PRO A 44 5.61 -36.16 -24.98
CA PRO A 44 6.98 -36.21 -25.46
C PRO A 44 7.80 -34.94 -25.15
N ASP A 45 7.16 -33.76 -25.17
CA ASP A 45 7.82 -32.48 -24.86
C ASP A 45 7.31 -31.88 -23.55
N ARG A 46 8.15 -31.87 -22.51
CA ARG A 46 7.82 -31.32 -21.19
C ARG A 46 8.58 -30.04 -20.86
N ASP A 47 9.34 -29.49 -21.81
CA ASP A 47 10.16 -28.32 -21.54
C ASP A 47 9.33 -27.07 -21.29
N TRP A 48 8.11 -27.01 -21.83
CA TRP A 48 7.13 -25.96 -21.50
C TRP A 48 6.79 -25.90 -20.00
N GLU A 49 6.89 -27.00 -19.25
CA GLU A 49 6.63 -27.03 -17.81
C GLU A 49 7.64 -26.17 -17.03
N LYS A 50 8.85 -25.95 -17.59
CA LYS A 50 9.88 -25.08 -17.00
C LYS A 50 9.34 -23.66 -16.80
N ILE A 51 8.46 -23.19 -17.68
CA ILE A 51 7.83 -21.86 -17.60
C ILE A 51 7.02 -21.74 -16.31
N TYR A 52 6.13 -22.70 -16.03
CA TYR A 52 5.28 -22.67 -14.83
C TYR A 52 6.09 -22.92 -13.54
N ARG A 53 7.10 -23.80 -13.60
CA ARG A 53 8.02 -24.02 -12.47
C ARG A 53 8.79 -22.75 -12.13
N ASP A 54 9.29 -22.04 -13.14
CA ASP A 54 9.97 -20.77 -12.95
C ASP A 54 9.00 -19.69 -12.42
N GLN A 55 7.77 -19.60 -12.94
CA GLN A 55 6.75 -18.67 -12.43
C GLN A 55 6.45 -18.88 -10.94
N PHE A 56 6.44 -20.14 -10.47
CA PHE A 56 6.18 -20.45 -9.06
C PHE A 56 7.41 -20.33 -8.16
N LYS A 57 8.62 -20.38 -8.73
CA LYS A 57 9.90 -20.23 -8.02
C LYS A 57 10.00 -18.86 -7.34
N TYR A 58 10.77 -18.81 -6.27
CA TYR A 58 11.11 -17.59 -5.52
C TYR A 58 12.60 -17.61 -5.18
N ASP A 59 13.16 -16.42 -4.95
CA ASP A 59 14.56 -16.20 -4.59
C ASP A 59 14.73 -16.19 -3.06
N ASP A 60 13.75 -15.61 -2.34
CA ASP A 60 13.78 -15.49 -0.88
C ASP A 60 12.35 -15.51 -0.29
N THR A 61 12.27 -15.74 1.02
CA THR A 61 11.03 -15.64 1.78
C THR A 61 11.25 -14.96 3.11
N PHE A 62 10.27 -14.18 3.55
CA PHE A 62 10.26 -13.63 4.90
C PHE A 62 8.86 -13.69 5.50
N HIS A 63 8.81 -13.69 6.83
CA HIS A 63 7.57 -13.69 7.59
C HIS A 63 7.18 -12.26 7.96
N PHE A 64 5.89 -11.95 7.90
CA PHE A 64 5.36 -10.66 8.32
C PHE A 64 3.97 -10.82 8.93
N LEU A 65 3.58 -9.83 9.74
CA LEU A 65 2.26 -9.80 10.36
C LEU A 65 1.28 -9.02 9.48
N CYS A 66 0.18 -9.67 9.09
CA CYS A 66 -0.98 -8.98 8.54
C CYS A 66 -1.83 -8.44 9.70
N ALA A 67 -1.67 -7.15 10.00
CA ALA A 67 -2.31 -6.49 11.15
C ALA A 67 -3.34 -5.41 10.79
N PRO A 68 -4.30 -5.63 9.87
CA PRO A 68 -5.47 -4.76 9.78
C PRO A 68 -6.37 -4.97 11.01
N ASN A 69 -7.40 -4.15 11.16
CA ASN A 69 -8.41 -4.37 12.21
C ASN A 69 -9.36 -5.50 11.82
N ASP A 70 -8.84 -6.71 11.70
CA ASP A 70 -9.60 -7.93 11.37
C ASP A 70 -9.70 -8.89 12.55
N THR A 71 -9.09 -8.56 13.70
CA THR A 71 -8.93 -9.38 14.92
C THR A 71 -7.99 -10.58 14.80
N HIS A 72 -7.47 -10.85 13.61
CA HIS A 72 -6.80 -12.11 13.33
C HIS A 72 -5.28 -12.05 13.47
N ASN A 73 -4.66 -10.91 13.13
CA ASN A 73 -3.21 -10.71 13.19
C ASN A 73 -2.44 -11.90 12.57
N CYS A 74 -2.70 -12.15 11.29
CA CYS A 74 -2.21 -13.37 10.65
C CYS A 74 -0.69 -13.35 10.44
N LEU A 75 0.03 -14.42 10.82
CA LEU A 75 1.45 -14.62 10.49
C LEU A 75 1.56 -15.17 9.07
N LEU A 76 1.94 -14.31 8.14
CA LEU A 76 2.01 -14.63 6.71
C LEU A 76 3.46 -14.78 6.26
N LYS A 77 3.65 -15.51 5.16
CA LYS A 77 4.94 -15.65 4.46
C LYS A 77 4.86 -14.95 3.12
N ALA A 78 5.77 -14.01 2.87
CA ALA A 78 5.98 -13.40 1.56
C ALA A 78 7.00 -14.24 0.78
N TYR A 79 6.74 -14.41 -0.52
CA TYR A 79 7.64 -15.04 -1.48
C TYR A 79 8.13 -13.94 -2.42
N VAL A 80 9.45 -13.80 -2.52
CA VAL A 80 10.11 -12.74 -3.27
C VAL A 80 10.75 -13.33 -4.51
N LYS A 81 10.55 -12.70 -5.66
CA LYS A 81 11.29 -12.98 -6.90
C LYS A 81 11.66 -11.66 -7.54
N ASN A 82 12.89 -11.50 -8.05
CA ASN A 82 13.36 -10.25 -8.65
C ASN A 82 13.17 -9.03 -7.72
N ASN A 83 13.44 -9.20 -6.42
CA ASN A 83 13.26 -8.17 -5.38
C ASN A 83 11.83 -7.60 -5.24
N ILE A 84 10.81 -8.32 -5.75
CA ILE A 84 9.40 -7.98 -5.56
C ILE A 84 8.62 -9.13 -4.92
N ILE A 85 7.64 -8.81 -4.09
CA ILE A 85 6.75 -9.82 -3.51
C ILE A 85 5.79 -10.28 -4.60
N THR A 86 5.95 -11.52 -5.06
CA THR A 86 5.10 -12.12 -6.09
C THR A 86 3.90 -12.83 -5.49
N ARG A 87 4.06 -13.45 -4.32
CA ARG A 87 3.01 -14.20 -3.63
C ARG A 87 3.08 -14.02 -2.12
N ILE A 88 1.92 -14.12 -1.49
CA ILE A 88 1.77 -14.20 -0.04
C ILE A 88 1.05 -15.52 0.25
N GLY A 89 1.45 -16.21 1.30
CA GLY A 89 0.82 -17.45 1.72
C GLY A 89 0.85 -17.64 3.23
N PRO A 90 0.31 -18.77 3.72
CA PRO A 90 0.40 -19.11 5.13
C PRO A 90 1.84 -19.39 5.54
N SER A 91 2.14 -19.16 6.82
CA SER A 91 3.46 -19.41 7.37
C SER A 91 3.69 -20.86 7.77
N TYR A 92 2.63 -21.58 8.18
CA TYR A 92 2.75 -22.87 8.89
C TYR A 92 3.63 -22.76 10.15
N GLY A 93 3.64 -21.58 10.80
CA GLY A 93 4.50 -21.23 11.94
C GLY A 93 3.79 -21.00 13.28
N TYR A 94 2.46 -20.99 13.35
CA TYR A 94 1.70 -20.76 14.58
C TYR A 94 2.04 -21.78 15.67
N GLY A 95 2.13 -23.05 15.32
CA GLY A 95 2.48 -24.11 16.27
C GLY A 95 3.87 -23.93 16.92
N LYS A 96 4.72 -23.03 16.40
CA LYS A 96 6.04 -22.70 16.97
C LYS A 96 6.00 -21.51 17.93
N ALA A 97 4.90 -20.76 17.96
CA ALA A 97 4.75 -19.59 18.81
C ALA A 97 4.68 -20.00 20.28
N LYS A 98 5.57 -19.43 21.11
CA LYS A 98 5.60 -19.57 22.56
C LYS A 98 5.46 -18.21 23.22
N ASP A 99 4.68 -18.13 24.29
CA ASP A 99 4.64 -16.93 25.12
C ASP A 99 5.78 -16.90 26.15
N VAL A 100 5.85 -15.81 26.92
CA VAL A 100 6.88 -15.61 27.96
C VAL A 100 6.80 -16.61 29.11
N TYR A 101 5.68 -17.32 29.26
CA TYR A 101 5.46 -18.34 30.28
C TYR A 101 5.70 -19.76 29.74
N GLY A 102 6.11 -19.89 28.49
CA GLY A 102 6.37 -21.18 27.84
C GLY A 102 5.12 -21.85 27.26
N ASN A 103 3.94 -21.23 27.32
CA ASN A 103 2.76 -21.78 26.68
C ASN A 103 2.94 -21.76 25.17
N GLN A 104 2.65 -22.89 24.53
CA GLN A 104 2.81 -23.06 23.09
C GLN A 104 1.45 -23.13 22.39
N SER A 105 1.32 -22.45 21.26
CA SER A 105 0.08 -22.50 20.49
C SER A 105 -0.07 -23.84 19.75
N SER A 106 -1.30 -24.30 19.55
CA SER A 106 -1.59 -25.52 18.79
C SER A 106 -1.40 -25.32 17.28
N SER A 107 -0.85 -26.31 16.58
CA SER A 107 -0.80 -26.32 15.11
C SER A 107 -2.18 -26.32 14.42
N ARG A 108 -3.28 -26.50 15.17
CA ARG A 108 -4.66 -26.36 14.66
C ARG A 108 -5.00 -24.94 14.19
N TRP A 109 -4.21 -23.95 14.58
CA TRP A 109 -4.35 -22.58 14.08
C TRP A 109 -3.81 -22.40 12.66
N GLU A 110 -3.21 -23.41 12.05
CA GLU A 110 -2.84 -23.37 10.64
C GLU A 110 -4.03 -23.61 9.71
N PRO A 111 -4.04 -23.04 8.48
CA PRO A 111 -3.04 -22.13 7.91
C PRO A 111 -3.25 -20.66 8.29
N ARG A 112 -4.35 -20.36 9.02
CA ARG A 112 -4.99 -19.04 9.09
C ARG A 112 -4.96 -18.37 7.72
N LEU A 113 -4.82 -17.05 7.62
CA LEU A 113 -4.88 -16.29 6.35
C LEU A 113 -6.31 -16.17 5.77
N CYS A 114 -6.65 -14.97 5.29
CA CYS A 114 -7.88 -14.69 4.55
C CYS A 114 -7.57 -14.19 3.14
N GLN A 115 -8.59 -14.13 2.28
CA GLN A 115 -8.48 -13.64 0.91
C GLN A 115 -7.91 -12.22 0.80
N LYS A 116 -8.13 -11.38 1.82
CA LYS A 116 -7.60 -10.00 1.87
C LYS A 116 -6.09 -9.99 2.19
N GLY A 117 -5.62 -10.93 3.01
CA GLY A 117 -4.19 -11.09 3.31
C GLY A 117 -3.41 -11.58 2.09
N LEU A 118 -3.99 -12.50 1.31
CA LEU A 118 -3.40 -12.99 0.05
C LEU A 118 -3.15 -11.85 -0.96
N ALA A 119 -4.08 -10.91 -1.04
CA ALA A 119 -4.05 -9.80 -2.00
C ALA A 119 -3.31 -8.55 -1.48
N LEU A 120 -2.58 -8.65 -0.35
CA LEU A 120 -1.96 -7.47 0.28
C LEU A 120 -0.87 -6.84 -0.60
N ASN A 121 -0.23 -7.61 -1.46
CA ASN A 121 0.72 -7.10 -2.47
C ASN A 121 0.09 -6.02 -3.38
N ARG A 122 -1.22 -6.07 -3.64
CA ARG A 122 -1.93 -5.02 -4.40
C ARG A 122 -1.96 -3.67 -3.68
N ARG A 123 -1.86 -3.66 -2.34
CA ARG A 123 -1.71 -2.40 -1.57
C ARG A 123 -0.28 -1.86 -1.64
N ILE A 124 0.71 -2.75 -1.75
CA ILE A 124 2.14 -2.40 -1.83
C ILE A 124 2.48 -1.86 -3.22
N TYR A 125 1.95 -2.45 -4.29
CA TYR A 125 2.34 -2.07 -5.65
C TYR A 125 1.22 -1.38 -6.45
N GLY A 126 0.01 -1.29 -5.90
CA GLY A 126 -1.12 -0.68 -6.58
C GLY A 126 -1.02 0.84 -6.72
N PRO A 127 -1.84 1.43 -7.61
CA PRO A 127 -1.81 2.87 -7.92
C PRO A 127 -2.25 3.77 -6.75
N ARG A 128 -2.86 3.18 -5.71
CA ARG A 128 -3.35 3.90 -4.52
C ARG A 128 -2.30 4.01 -3.40
N ARG A 129 -1.07 3.52 -3.61
CA ARG A 129 -0.01 3.64 -2.60
C ARG A 129 0.42 5.09 -2.44
N VAL A 130 0.29 5.61 -1.23
CA VAL A 130 0.88 6.90 -0.86
C VAL A 130 2.40 6.71 -0.77
N LYS A 131 3.15 7.42 -1.62
CA LYS A 131 4.61 7.28 -1.75
C LYS A 131 5.39 8.38 -1.04
N TYR A 132 4.77 9.55 -0.86
CA TYR A 132 5.43 10.75 -0.36
C TYR A 132 4.56 11.44 0.70
N PRO A 133 5.15 12.30 1.55
CA PRO A 133 4.39 13.23 2.36
C PRO A 133 3.56 14.15 1.46
N MET A 134 2.28 14.27 1.80
CA MET A 134 1.31 15.07 1.05
C MET A 134 0.58 16.00 2.03
N VAL A 135 0.50 17.29 1.69
CA VAL A 135 -0.23 18.28 2.48
C VAL A 135 -1.35 18.87 1.62
N ARG A 136 -2.53 19.05 2.20
CA ARG A 136 -3.65 19.70 1.54
C ARG A 136 -3.31 21.17 1.28
N GLU A 137 -3.54 21.64 0.06
CA GLU A 137 -3.06 22.95 -0.40
C GLU A 137 -3.53 24.11 0.49
N GLY A 138 -4.82 24.17 0.85
CA GLY A 138 -5.34 25.21 1.75
C GLY A 138 -4.78 25.14 3.16
N PHE A 139 -4.47 23.94 3.67
CA PHE A 139 -3.83 23.80 4.98
C PHE A 139 -2.41 24.37 4.96
N LYS A 140 -1.64 24.09 3.90
CA LYS A 140 -0.30 24.66 3.71
C LYS A 140 -0.35 26.19 3.66
N LYS A 141 -1.26 26.74 2.85
CA LYS A 141 -1.46 28.20 2.74
C LYS A 141 -1.86 28.85 4.07
N TRP A 142 -2.61 28.15 4.93
CA TRP A 142 -2.95 28.65 6.26
C TRP A 142 -1.75 28.72 7.21
N VAL A 143 -0.88 27.69 7.15
CA VAL A 143 0.36 27.65 7.93
C VAL A 143 1.30 28.76 7.47
N GLU A 144 1.49 28.91 6.16
CA GLU A 144 2.34 29.95 5.55
C GLU A 144 1.84 31.37 5.83
N ALA A 145 0.52 31.56 5.90
CA ALA A 145 -0.08 32.84 6.26
C ALA A 145 0.02 33.18 7.77
N GLY A 146 0.71 32.36 8.57
CA GLY A 146 0.91 32.60 10.00
C GLY A 146 -0.32 32.28 10.86
N PHE A 147 -1.11 31.28 10.45
CA PHE A 147 -2.29 30.80 11.20
C PHE A 147 -3.38 31.86 11.43
N PRO A 148 -3.86 32.56 10.39
CA PRO A 148 -4.91 33.57 10.56
C PRO A 148 -6.18 32.95 11.16
N ARG A 149 -6.88 33.73 12.00
CA ARG A 149 -8.10 33.34 12.71
C ARG A 149 -9.07 34.52 12.78
N GLY A 150 -10.37 34.22 12.81
CA GLY A 150 -11.40 35.20 13.14
C GLY A 150 -11.49 35.47 14.64
N ASP A 151 -12.40 36.37 15.03
CA ASP A 151 -12.61 36.76 16.42
C ASP A 151 -13.18 35.63 17.31
N ASP A 152 -13.62 34.53 16.71
CA ASP A 152 -14.05 33.29 17.35
C ASP A 152 -12.93 32.25 17.47
N GLY A 153 -11.72 32.58 17.01
CA GLY A 153 -10.55 31.72 17.00
C GLY A 153 -10.56 30.67 15.88
N ARG A 154 -11.59 30.63 15.03
CA ARG A 154 -11.63 29.70 13.90
C ARG A 154 -10.73 30.17 12.77
N PRO A 155 -10.04 29.25 12.08
CA PRO A 155 -9.36 29.60 10.86
C PRO A 155 -10.38 29.94 9.76
N PRO A 156 -10.06 30.88 8.84
CA PRO A 156 -10.94 31.20 7.71
C PRO A 156 -11.27 29.96 6.87
N GLU A 157 -12.54 29.83 6.48
CA GLU A 157 -13.06 28.65 5.78
C GLU A 157 -12.36 28.38 4.44
N LYS A 158 -11.86 29.43 3.79
CA LYS A 158 -11.11 29.35 2.52
C LYS A 158 -9.89 28.42 2.57
N TYR A 159 -9.32 28.17 3.75
CA TYR A 159 -8.19 27.26 3.94
C TYR A 159 -8.61 25.82 4.31
N PHE A 160 -9.89 25.59 4.61
CA PHE A 160 -10.41 24.36 5.22
C PHE A 160 -11.41 23.60 4.33
N GLN A 161 -11.32 23.75 3.00
CA GLN A 161 -12.13 23.03 1.99
C GLN A 161 -11.72 21.56 1.81
N ARG A 162 -11.76 20.79 2.91
CA ARG A 162 -11.38 19.36 2.95
C ARG A 162 -12.20 18.52 1.97
N GLY A 163 -11.53 17.65 1.21
CA GLY A 163 -12.15 16.80 0.20
C GLY A 163 -12.36 17.46 -1.17
N LYS A 164 -12.16 18.78 -1.28
CA LYS A 164 -12.27 19.53 -2.54
C LYS A 164 -10.92 20.03 -3.07
N GLU A 165 -9.90 20.04 -2.22
CA GLU A 165 -8.58 20.58 -2.56
C GLU A 165 -7.59 19.51 -2.97
N ASN A 166 -6.62 19.93 -3.78
CA ASN A 166 -5.48 19.12 -4.14
C ASN A 166 -4.54 18.90 -2.95
N PHE A 167 -3.73 17.85 -3.08
CA PHE A 167 -2.60 17.60 -2.21
C PHE A 167 -1.31 17.96 -2.93
N VAL A 168 -0.46 18.72 -2.26
CA VAL A 168 0.90 19.04 -2.71
C VAL A 168 1.89 18.12 -2.03
N ARG A 169 2.84 17.61 -2.80
CA ARG A 169 3.97 16.83 -2.27
C ARG A 169 4.93 17.79 -1.55
N VAL A 170 5.40 17.38 -0.38
CA VAL A 170 6.40 18.12 0.41
C VAL A 170 7.52 17.18 0.87
N SER A 171 8.60 17.74 1.42
CA SER A 171 9.65 16.94 2.06
C SER A 171 9.18 16.40 3.43
N TRP A 172 9.91 15.41 3.97
CA TRP A 172 9.66 14.95 5.34
C TRP A 172 9.93 16.06 6.37
N ASP A 173 11.02 16.80 6.23
CA ASP A 173 11.34 17.91 7.15
C ASP A 173 10.24 18.98 7.15
N GLU A 174 9.74 19.34 5.96
CA GLU A 174 8.66 20.30 5.81
C GLU A 174 7.35 19.79 6.43
N VAL A 175 6.99 18.52 6.24
CA VAL A 175 5.75 17.99 6.83
C VAL A 175 5.83 17.92 8.36
N PHE A 176 7.00 17.62 8.92
CA PHE A 176 7.21 17.59 10.37
C PHE A 176 7.17 19.00 10.96
N ASP A 177 7.79 19.97 10.29
CA ASP A 177 7.76 21.38 10.70
C ASP A 177 6.32 21.94 10.65
N ILE A 178 5.58 21.67 9.56
CA ILE A 178 4.16 22.03 9.43
C ILE A 178 3.33 21.42 10.57
N ALA A 179 3.52 20.13 10.85
CA ALA A 179 2.78 19.43 11.90
C ALA A 179 3.08 20.02 13.29
N ALA A 180 4.37 20.23 13.61
CA ALA A 180 4.81 20.81 14.87
C ALA A 180 4.26 22.23 15.05
N LYS A 181 4.47 23.12 14.07
CA LYS A 181 3.96 24.50 14.10
C LYS A 181 2.45 24.53 14.28
N ALA A 182 1.71 23.68 13.59
CA ALA A 182 0.26 23.60 13.73
C ALA A 182 -0.17 23.14 15.13
N MET A 183 0.44 22.08 15.67
CA MET A 183 0.12 21.58 17.01
C MET A 183 0.42 22.64 18.08
N THR A 184 1.60 23.26 18.04
CA THR A 184 1.99 24.33 18.97
C THR A 184 1.06 25.54 18.85
N ASN A 185 0.74 25.97 17.63
CA ASN A 185 -0.16 27.10 17.41
C ASN A 185 -1.56 26.83 18.00
N ILE A 186 -2.11 25.65 17.75
CA ILE A 186 -3.44 25.26 18.25
C ILE A 186 -3.43 25.20 19.78
N ALA A 187 -2.47 24.51 20.37
CA ALA A 187 -2.35 24.39 21.83
C ALA A 187 -2.19 25.77 22.50
N ALA A 188 -1.34 26.64 21.97
CA ALA A 188 -1.15 27.99 22.49
C ALA A 188 -2.42 28.85 22.34
N THR A 189 -3.09 28.80 21.19
CA THR A 189 -4.31 29.58 20.91
C THR A 189 -5.42 29.28 21.91
N TYR A 190 -5.60 28.00 22.27
CA TYR A 190 -6.71 27.55 23.11
C TYR A 190 -6.32 27.32 24.57
N SER A 191 -5.21 27.90 25.02
CA SER A 191 -4.80 27.85 26.43
C SER A 191 -5.42 28.96 27.28
N GLY A 192 -5.64 28.65 28.55
CA GLY A 192 -6.13 29.55 29.59
C GLY A 192 -7.55 30.08 29.39
N LYS A 193 -7.86 31.14 30.14
CA LYS A 193 -9.20 31.80 30.10
C LYS A 193 -9.53 32.35 28.70
N LYS A 194 -8.53 32.81 27.95
CA LYS A 194 -8.69 33.29 26.57
C LYS A 194 -9.15 32.17 25.65
N GLY A 195 -8.45 31.03 25.67
CA GLY A 195 -8.82 29.85 24.87
C GLY A 195 -10.22 29.34 25.16
N LYS A 196 -10.56 29.22 26.45
CA LYS A 196 -11.92 28.84 26.91
C LYS A 196 -13.00 29.76 26.33
N ARG A 197 -12.77 31.08 26.32
CA ARG A 197 -13.71 32.05 25.75
C ARG A 197 -13.84 31.91 24.23
N LEU A 198 -12.75 31.69 23.51
CA LEU A 198 -12.79 31.44 22.06
C LEU A 198 -13.62 30.19 21.74
N LEU A 199 -13.38 29.08 22.44
CA LEU A 199 -14.13 27.83 22.24
C LEU A 199 -15.62 27.99 22.54
N LYS A 200 -15.99 28.73 23.59
CA LYS A 200 -17.40 29.06 23.87
C LYS A 200 -18.03 29.89 22.76
N LYS A 201 -17.31 30.89 22.24
CA LYS A 201 -17.80 31.77 21.15
C LYS A 201 -18.09 31.01 19.86
N GLN A 202 -17.42 29.87 19.63
CA GLN A 202 -17.68 29.01 18.49
C GLN A 202 -19.05 28.30 18.55
N GLY A 203 -19.64 28.13 19.73
CA GLY A 203 -21.01 27.62 19.91
C GLY A 203 -21.27 26.18 19.46
N ILE A 204 -20.22 25.40 19.17
CA ILE A 204 -20.33 24.02 18.66
C ILE A 204 -19.90 22.95 19.68
N TYR A 205 -19.21 23.36 20.74
CA TYR A 205 -18.67 22.44 21.74
C TYR A 205 -19.55 22.46 22.97
N ASP A 206 -19.79 21.26 23.50
CA ASP A 206 -20.46 21.10 24.78
C ASP A 206 -19.67 21.82 25.90
N PRO A 207 -20.33 22.58 26.80
CA PRO A 207 -19.66 23.29 27.90
C PRO A 207 -18.78 22.40 28.77
N ASP A 208 -19.20 21.16 29.04
CA ASP A 208 -18.46 20.22 29.88
C ASP A 208 -17.17 19.75 29.20
N SER A 209 -17.19 19.62 27.86
CA SER A 209 -15.98 19.34 27.09
C SER A 209 -14.95 20.47 27.20
N ILE A 210 -15.42 21.72 27.24
CA ILE A 210 -14.54 22.88 27.43
C ILE A 210 -14.01 22.95 28.87
N GLU A 211 -14.85 22.63 29.86
CA GLU A 211 -14.44 22.60 31.27
C GLU A 211 -13.41 21.50 31.56
N ALA A 212 -13.61 20.31 30.98
CA ALA A 212 -12.70 19.17 31.13
C ALA A 212 -11.26 19.48 30.71
N MET A 213 -11.05 20.44 29.81
CA MET A 213 -9.72 20.89 29.42
C MET A 213 -8.95 21.57 30.56
N LYS A 214 -9.64 22.08 31.61
CA LYS A 214 -9.04 22.85 32.71
C LYS A 214 -8.16 24.03 32.24
N GLY A 215 -8.45 24.56 31.06
CA GLY A 215 -7.65 25.61 30.42
C GLY A 215 -6.31 25.15 29.82
N ALA A 216 -6.00 23.86 29.81
CA ALA A 216 -4.83 23.32 29.11
C ALA A 216 -5.14 23.19 27.61
N GLY A 217 -4.55 24.04 26.77
CA GLY A 217 -4.85 24.02 25.33
C GLY A 217 -4.37 22.76 24.61
N THR A 218 -3.40 22.02 25.19
CA THR A 218 -3.00 20.70 24.68
C THR A 218 -4.16 19.70 24.67
N GLN A 219 -5.13 19.84 25.57
CA GLN A 219 -6.35 19.01 25.60
C GLN A 219 -7.27 19.22 24.37
N THR A 220 -7.00 20.22 23.53
CA THR A 220 -7.69 20.36 22.23
C THR A 220 -7.11 19.45 21.13
N LEU A 221 -5.90 18.93 21.34
CA LEU A 221 -5.25 18.04 20.40
C LEU A 221 -5.73 16.61 20.65
N LYS A 222 -6.41 16.02 19.65
CA LYS A 222 -6.86 14.64 19.71
C LYS A 222 -6.01 13.77 18.81
N PHE A 223 -5.29 12.82 19.41
CA PHE A 223 -4.45 11.89 18.68
C PHE A 223 -5.10 10.51 18.63
N ARG A 224 -5.32 10.04 17.40
CA ARG A 224 -5.78 8.68 17.13
C ARG A 224 -4.76 8.00 16.23
N GLY A 225 -4.05 7.00 16.75
CA GLY A 225 -3.22 6.11 15.93
C GLY A 225 -4.04 5.45 14.81
N GLY A 226 -3.43 5.28 13.64
CA GLY A 226 -4.04 4.51 12.55
C GLY A 226 -4.22 3.05 12.96
N MET A 227 -5.35 2.43 12.57
CA MET A 227 -5.69 1.06 12.95
C MET A 227 -4.59 0.01 12.74
N PRO A 228 -3.76 0.08 11.67
CA PRO A 228 -2.65 -0.87 11.50
C PRO A 228 -1.63 -0.84 12.64
N MET A 229 -1.27 0.35 13.15
CA MET A 229 -0.33 0.47 14.27
C MET A 229 -0.95 -0.04 15.58
N LEU A 230 -2.25 0.16 15.75
CA LEU A 230 -2.99 -0.34 16.92
C LEU A 230 -3.08 -1.86 16.94
N GLY A 231 -3.22 -2.50 15.78
CA GLY A 231 -3.21 -3.96 15.66
C GLY A 231 -1.89 -4.57 16.15
N ILE A 232 -0.77 -3.87 15.92
CA ILE A 232 0.57 -4.27 16.32
C ILE A 232 0.81 -4.02 17.82
N THR A 233 0.35 -2.88 18.35
CA THR A 233 0.70 -2.44 19.71
C THR A 233 -0.39 -2.68 20.76
N ARG A 234 -1.29 -3.65 20.53
CA ARG A 234 -2.56 -3.85 21.24
C ARG A 234 -3.43 -2.59 21.26
N VAL A 235 -4.48 -2.57 20.43
CA VAL A 235 -5.60 -1.63 20.20
C VAL A 235 -5.59 -0.26 20.91
N PHE A 236 -5.27 -0.18 22.20
CA PHE A 236 -5.31 1.04 23.03
C PHE A 236 -3.95 1.61 23.46
N GLY A 237 -2.84 0.88 23.32
CA GLY A 237 -1.54 1.31 23.84
C GLY A 237 -1.11 2.68 23.32
N MET A 238 -1.11 2.85 21.99
CA MET A 238 -0.71 4.11 21.35
C MET A 238 -1.70 5.26 21.60
N TYR A 239 -2.97 4.99 21.85
CA TYR A 239 -3.92 6.04 22.21
C TYR A 239 -3.62 6.62 23.59
N ARG A 240 -3.31 5.76 24.57
CA ARG A 240 -2.99 6.23 25.92
C ARG A 240 -1.72 7.08 25.92
N VAL A 241 -0.68 6.64 25.21
CA VAL A 241 0.59 7.38 25.09
C VAL A 241 0.38 8.71 24.34
N ALA A 242 -0.36 8.71 23.24
CA ALA A 242 -0.53 9.93 22.46
C ALA A 242 -1.41 10.97 23.17
N ASN A 243 -2.38 10.56 23.98
CA ASN A 243 -3.23 11.47 24.77
C ASN A 243 -2.66 11.78 26.17
N SER A 244 -1.48 11.26 26.52
CA SER A 244 -0.73 11.67 27.72
C SER A 244 0.29 12.78 27.45
N MET A 245 0.45 13.20 26.18
CA MET A 245 1.22 14.39 25.78
C MET A 245 0.39 15.66 26.00
#